data_AF-A0AAP0B4U6-F1
#
_entry.id   AF-A0AAP0B4U6-F1
#
_cell.length_a   1.000
_cell.length_b   1.000
_cell.length_c   1.000
_cell.angle_alpha   90.00
_cell.angle_beta   90.00
_cell.angle_gamma   90.00
#
_symmetry.space_group_name_H-M   'P 1'
#
loop_
_entity.id
_entity.type
_entity.pdbx_description
1 polymer ?
#
loop_
_entity_poly.entity_id
_entity_poly.type
_entity_poly.pdbx_seq_one_letter_code
_entity_poly.pdbx_strand_id
1 'polypeptide(L)'
;MRSHQFKVCAEKEKIEYKGSVCLDVSTRWNSTYLMLQVALKFRKVFDRYEDEILEYATDLDNGPPTKEDWENAQLLVIFLEKFYTATKLFSGSAYVTSNSFFEQAFFLEHALITWSASTNIHHKAMALRMKEKFDKYWGNIHKMNILLVIAIVMDPRYKLEYLRHCYEIFFRSESVEQLLAKILEVMRTLYDYYKNIFAKYSTTTSTTENFISTGTLPNPTMEKPLDEMIRLSFLQKKKARLNNSNMNELDIYLKEELVCEGDDLSKKFDILSWWKVNSTKYKILSLLARDILAIPVSTVASESAFSTGGRVLDRFRSSLSPKIVEGLVCTQDWFRASPHPMQIEEDLHQIEELENGIINSYFYLIILCYAYLGFNFFLKLQQLFVPNKSF
;
A
#
# COMPACT_ATOMS: atom_id res chain seq x y z
N MET A 1 -27.98 27.39 -5.92
CA MET A 1 -28.43 28.26 -4.82
C MET A 1 -27.77 27.86 -3.49
N ARG A 2 -28.04 26.66 -2.94
CA ARG A 2 -27.47 26.17 -1.65
C ARG A 2 -25.94 26.24 -1.54
N SER A 3 -25.20 25.78 -2.56
CA SER A 3 -23.72 25.84 -2.57
C SER A 3 -23.16 27.27 -2.50
N HIS A 4 -23.85 28.24 -3.13
CA HIS A 4 -23.42 29.64 -3.08
C HIS A 4 -23.67 30.23 -1.69
N GLN A 5 -24.84 29.96 -1.10
CA GLN A 5 -25.16 30.40 0.26
C GLN A 5 -24.18 29.82 1.29
N PHE A 6 -23.75 28.56 1.13
CA PHE A 6 -22.77 27.92 2.01
C PHE A 6 -21.39 28.59 1.91
N LYS A 7 -20.97 28.97 0.68
CA LYS A 7 -19.73 29.75 0.48
C LYS A 7 -19.79 31.11 1.16
N VAL A 8 -20.92 31.82 1.07
CA VAL A 8 -21.12 33.10 1.77
C VAL A 8 -21.01 32.91 3.28
N CYS A 9 -21.59 31.84 3.84
CA CYS A 9 -21.44 31.52 5.27
C CYS A 9 -19.98 31.22 5.63
N ALA A 10 -19.24 30.49 4.78
CA ALA A 10 -17.83 30.17 5.00
C ALA A 10 -16.92 31.41 4.99
N GLU A 11 -17.19 32.37 4.11
CA GLU A 11 -16.49 33.66 4.05
C GLU A 11 -16.75 34.49 5.32
N LYS A 12 -18.01 34.52 5.80
CA LYS A 12 -18.39 35.20 7.05
C LYS A 12 -17.70 34.60 8.28
N GLU A 13 -17.63 33.27 8.35
CA GLU A 13 -16.94 32.53 9.42
C GLU A 13 -15.42 32.57 9.31
N LYS A 14 -14.86 33.14 8.23
CA LYS A 14 -13.42 33.27 7.98
C LYS A 14 -12.69 31.93 8.07
N ILE A 15 -13.26 30.88 7.49
CA ILE A 15 -12.64 29.56 7.47
C ILE A 15 -11.32 29.62 6.68
N GLU A 16 -10.21 29.25 7.32
CA GLU A 16 -8.88 29.24 6.70
C GLU A 16 -8.71 28.09 5.68
N TYR A 17 -9.48 27.02 5.85
CA TYR A 17 -9.43 25.85 4.97
C TYR A 17 -10.06 26.16 3.60
N LYS A 18 -9.26 26.00 2.53
CA LYS A 18 -9.64 26.38 1.16
C LYS A 18 -10.30 25.27 0.33
N GLY A 19 -10.37 24.04 0.85
CA GLY A 19 -11.00 22.92 0.16
C GLY A 19 -12.53 22.97 0.22
N SER A 20 -13.20 22.09 -0.52
CA SER A 20 -14.67 21.96 -0.49
C SER A 20 -15.11 20.75 0.33
N VAL A 21 -16.32 20.80 0.88
CA VAL A 21 -17.00 19.63 1.44
C VAL A 21 -17.14 18.55 0.36
N CYS A 22 -16.82 17.31 0.69
CA CYS A 22 -16.98 16.16 -0.18
C CYS A 22 -18.07 15.22 0.34
N LEU A 23 -18.70 14.46 -0.57
CA LEU A 23 -19.73 13.48 -0.21
C LEU A 23 -19.10 12.13 0.12
N ASP A 24 -19.74 11.41 1.04
CA ASP A 24 -19.45 9.99 1.25
C ASP A 24 -19.77 9.19 -0.03
N VAL A 25 -18.90 8.23 -0.32
CA VAL A 25 -19.04 7.34 -1.48
C VAL A 25 -18.94 5.92 -0.95
N SER A 26 -20.08 5.24 -0.87
CA SER A 26 -20.21 3.92 -0.23
C SER A 26 -19.26 2.84 -0.79
N THR A 27 -18.80 2.98 -2.03
CA THR A 27 -17.84 2.09 -2.69
C THR A 27 -16.38 2.43 -2.42
N ARG A 28 -16.08 3.62 -1.89
CA ARG A 28 -14.73 4.08 -1.53
C ARG A 28 -14.57 4.07 -0.03
N TRP A 29 -13.84 3.08 0.47
CA TRP A 29 -13.71 2.79 1.90
C TRP A 29 -13.15 3.96 2.76
N ASN A 30 -12.42 4.91 2.17
CA ASN A 30 -11.88 6.10 2.85
C ASN A 30 -12.79 7.34 2.83
N SER A 31 -13.84 7.32 2.02
CA SER A 31 -14.62 8.54 1.72
C SER A 31 -15.33 9.10 2.95
N THR A 32 -15.85 8.24 3.83
CA THR A 32 -16.48 8.66 5.09
C THR A 32 -15.50 9.42 5.99
N TYR A 33 -14.27 8.93 6.13
CA TYR A 33 -13.24 9.61 6.93
C TYR A 33 -12.91 10.99 6.34
N LEU A 34 -12.69 11.07 5.03
CA LEU A 34 -12.36 12.32 4.35
C LEU A 34 -13.52 13.33 4.45
N MET A 35 -14.76 12.87 4.24
CA MET A 35 -15.96 13.69 4.40
C MET A 35 -16.04 14.27 5.81
N LEU A 36 -15.97 13.44 6.85
CA LEU A 36 -16.10 13.90 8.23
C LEU A 36 -14.94 14.80 8.64
N GLN A 37 -13.71 14.50 8.22
CA GLN A 37 -12.55 15.34 8.49
C GLN A 37 -12.72 16.75 7.90
N VAL A 38 -13.27 16.86 6.70
CA VAL A 38 -13.57 18.16 6.07
C VAL A 38 -14.78 18.82 6.72
N ALA A 39 -15.86 18.08 6.98
CA ALA A 39 -17.07 18.61 7.62
C ALA A 39 -16.77 19.25 8.98
N LEU A 40 -15.91 18.64 9.79
CA LEU A 40 -15.47 19.19 11.08
C LEU A 40 -14.76 20.55 10.95
N LYS A 41 -13.98 20.77 9.87
CA LYS A 41 -13.35 22.07 9.59
C LYS A 41 -14.38 23.15 9.25
N PHE A 42 -15.53 22.74 8.72
CA PHE A 42 -16.64 23.60 8.35
C PHE A 42 -17.76 23.67 9.41
N ARG A 43 -17.59 23.10 10.60
CA ARG A 43 -18.64 23.04 11.63
C ARG A 43 -19.33 24.39 11.86
N LYS A 44 -18.57 25.47 12.08
CA LYS A 44 -19.12 26.82 12.29
C LYS A 44 -19.94 27.33 11.10
N VAL A 45 -19.60 26.89 9.89
CA VAL A 45 -20.35 27.23 8.68
C VAL A 45 -21.68 26.52 8.66
N PHE A 46 -21.74 25.25 9.08
CA PHE A 46 -23.00 24.54 9.25
C PHE A 46 -23.87 25.19 10.32
N ASP A 47 -23.29 25.56 11.47
CA ASP A 47 -24.01 26.26 12.55
C ASP A 47 -24.63 27.59 12.03
N ARG A 48 -23.84 28.42 11.34
CA ARG A 48 -24.34 29.66 10.71
C ARG A 48 -25.37 29.40 9.62
N TYR A 49 -25.17 28.35 8.82
CA TYR A 49 -26.07 28.03 7.71
C TYR A 49 -27.45 27.61 8.23
N GLU A 50 -27.50 26.92 9.38
CA GLU A 50 -28.74 26.65 10.12
C GLU A 50 -29.40 27.93 10.62
N ASP A 51 -28.63 28.86 11.20
CA ASP A 51 -29.16 30.13 11.69
C ASP A 51 -29.71 31.05 10.57
N GLU A 52 -29.02 31.10 9.43
CA GLU A 52 -29.34 32.04 8.34
C GLU A 52 -30.34 31.49 7.31
N ILE A 53 -30.54 30.16 7.25
CA ILE A 53 -31.34 29.53 6.19
C ILE A 53 -32.40 28.61 6.77
N LEU A 54 -33.60 29.17 6.93
CA LEU A 54 -34.75 28.50 7.52
C LEU A 54 -35.12 27.17 6.85
N GLU A 55 -34.92 27.07 5.52
CA GLU A 55 -35.21 25.88 4.72
C GLU A 55 -34.27 24.71 5.05
N TYR A 56 -33.06 24.98 5.56
CA TYR A 56 -32.03 23.97 5.79
C TYR A 56 -32.48 22.89 6.77
N ALA A 57 -33.10 23.28 7.89
CA ALA A 57 -33.57 22.33 8.88
C ALA A 57 -34.74 21.48 8.35
N THR A 58 -35.61 22.06 7.52
CA THR A 58 -36.75 21.35 6.91
C THR A 58 -36.38 20.47 5.72
N ASP A 59 -35.24 20.74 5.09
CA ASP A 59 -34.71 19.99 3.94
C ASP A 59 -34.04 18.67 4.34
N LEU A 60 -33.79 18.46 5.64
CA LEU A 60 -33.10 17.29 6.17
C LEU A 60 -34.08 16.39 6.93
N ASP A 61 -34.18 15.11 6.53
CA ASP A 61 -35.10 14.14 7.13
C ASP A 61 -34.96 14.01 8.66
N ASN A 62 -33.75 14.20 9.19
CA ASN A 62 -33.43 14.10 10.62
C ASN A 62 -33.03 15.46 11.24
N GLY A 63 -33.26 16.56 10.51
CA GLY A 63 -32.77 17.87 10.90
C GLY A 63 -31.24 18.02 10.78
N PRO A 64 -30.72 19.20 11.17
CA PRO A 64 -29.29 19.51 11.13
C PRO A 64 -28.51 18.74 12.23
N PRO A 65 -27.19 18.54 12.06
CA PRO A 65 -26.38 17.81 13.02
C PRO A 65 -26.38 18.46 14.40
N THR A 66 -26.71 17.68 15.43
CA THR A 66 -26.72 18.13 16.82
C THR A 66 -25.30 18.27 17.38
N LYS A 67 -25.17 18.89 18.56
CA LYS A 67 -23.90 18.92 19.29
C LYS A 67 -23.31 17.53 19.53
N GLU A 68 -24.16 16.55 19.85
CA GLU A 68 -23.76 15.15 20.08
C GLU A 68 -23.27 14.51 18.77
N ASP A 69 -23.90 14.79 17.63
CA ASP A 69 -23.45 14.29 16.32
C ASP A 69 -22.05 14.79 15.98
N TRP A 70 -21.76 16.07 16.24
CA TRP A 70 -20.42 16.63 16.03
C TRP A 70 -19.36 16.03 16.95
N GLU A 71 -19.70 15.77 18.21
CA GLU A 71 -18.79 15.10 19.17
C GLU A 71 -18.50 13.65 18.74
N ASN A 72 -19.53 12.92 18.31
CA ASN A 72 -19.39 11.56 17.77
C ASN A 72 -18.57 11.55 16.47
N ALA A 73 -18.81 12.50 15.56
CA ALA A 73 -18.04 12.65 14.33
C ALA A 73 -16.55 12.90 14.60
N GLN A 74 -16.23 13.74 15.60
CA GLN A 74 -14.85 13.99 16.00
C GLN A 74 -14.16 12.73 16.53
N LEU A 75 -14.83 11.97 17.41
CA LEU A 75 -14.29 10.71 17.92
C LEU A 75 -14.09 9.68 16.80
N LEU A 76 -15.05 9.58 15.88
CA LEU A 76 -14.98 8.69 14.73
C LEU A 76 -13.82 9.07 13.79
N VAL A 77 -13.58 10.36 13.53
CA VAL A 77 -12.45 10.82 12.72
C VAL A 77 -11.12 10.42 13.34
N ILE A 78 -10.93 10.62 14.66
CA ILE A 78 -9.71 10.23 15.37
C ILE A 78 -9.45 8.71 15.26
N PHE A 79 -10.51 7.91 15.26
CA PHE A 79 -10.39 6.47 15.12
C PHE A 79 -10.10 6.03 13.69
N LEU A 80 -10.86 6.54 12.71
CA LEU A 80 -10.67 6.21 11.30
C LEU A 80 -9.34 6.72 10.74
N GLU A 81 -8.80 7.82 11.29
CA GLU A 81 -7.48 8.36 10.94
C GLU A 81 -6.37 7.31 11.07
N LYS A 82 -6.47 6.40 12.05
CA LYS A 82 -5.52 5.31 12.27
C LYS A 82 -5.48 4.36 11.07
N PHE A 83 -6.66 3.99 10.56
CA PHE A 83 -6.82 3.12 9.38
C PHE A 83 -6.42 3.84 8.10
N TYR A 84 -6.78 5.12 7.97
CA TYR A 84 -6.40 5.94 6.83
C TYR A 84 -4.87 6.05 6.73
N THR A 85 -4.20 6.34 7.85
CA THR A 85 -2.74 6.47 7.92
C THR A 85 -2.05 5.15 7.59
N ALA A 86 -2.47 4.05 8.22
CA ALA A 86 -1.91 2.73 7.96
C ALA A 86 -2.08 2.33 6.47
N THR A 87 -3.23 2.63 5.88
CA THR A 87 -3.45 2.27 4.47
C THR A 87 -2.67 3.17 3.52
N LYS A 88 -2.53 4.46 3.82
CA LYS A 88 -1.65 5.34 3.05
C LYS A 88 -0.22 4.80 3.07
N LEU A 89 0.24 4.33 4.23
CA LEU A 89 1.55 3.69 4.35
C LEU A 89 1.66 2.42 3.50
N PHE A 90 0.68 1.52 3.59
CA PHE A 90 0.65 0.26 2.80
C PHE A 90 0.48 0.45 1.30
N SER A 91 -0.08 1.57 0.88
CA SER A 91 -0.31 1.90 -0.52
C SER A 91 0.90 2.55 -1.20
N GLY A 92 1.99 2.75 -0.46
CA GLY A 92 3.24 3.28 -1.02
C GLY A 92 3.87 2.33 -2.03
N SER A 93 4.36 2.88 -3.13
CA SER A 93 5.09 2.15 -4.18
C SER A 93 6.58 2.54 -4.27
N ALA A 94 6.95 3.70 -3.73
CA ALA A 94 8.31 4.25 -3.80
C ALA A 94 9.23 3.75 -2.66
N TYR A 95 8.70 2.95 -1.73
CA TYR A 95 9.45 2.39 -0.61
C TYR A 95 8.91 1.01 -0.25
N VAL A 96 9.70 0.21 0.46
CA VAL A 96 9.30 -1.10 0.95
C VAL A 96 8.18 -0.94 1.98
N THR A 97 7.05 -1.61 1.75
CA THR A 97 5.90 -1.59 2.67
C THR A 97 5.83 -2.85 3.52
N SER A 98 6.29 -3.98 3.00
CA SER A 98 6.18 -5.31 3.63
C SER A 98 6.92 -5.43 4.95
N ASN A 99 8.09 -4.82 5.11
CA ASN A 99 8.84 -4.88 6.37
C ASN A 99 8.14 -4.14 7.53
N SER A 100 7.22 -3.22 7.25
CA SER A 100 6.48 -2.44 8.26
C SER A 100 5.08 -2.99 8.58
N PHE A 101 4.66 -4.08 7.93
CA PHE A 101 3.26 -4.53 8.00
C PHE A 101 2.81 -4.88 9.42
N PHE A 102 3.70 -5.49 10.21
CA PHE A 102 3.35 -6.02 11.54
C PHE A 102 3.13 -4.92 12.56
N GLU A 103 3.96 -3.86 12.51
CA GLU A 103 3.80 -2.68 13.35
C GLU A 103 2.44 -2.00 13.11
N GLN A 104 2.07 -1.86 11.84
CA GLN A 104 0.77 -1.28 11.48
C GLN A 104 -0.39 -2.20 11.87
N ALA A 105 -0.27 -3.52 11.64
CA ALA A 105 -1.27 -4.48 12.09
C ALA A 105 -1.47 -4.43 13.61
N PHE A 106 -0.38 -4.33 14.39
CA PHE A 106 -0.44 -4.15 15.84
C PHE A 106 -1.22 -2.91 16.23
N PHE A 107 -0.85 -1.78 15.64
CA PHE A 107 -1.44 -0.49 15.96
C PHE A 107 -2.95 -0.50 15.70
N LEU A 108 -3.38 -1.07 14.57
CA LEU A 108 -4.80 -1.21 14.22
C LEU A 108 -5.52 -2.18 15.16
N GLU A 109 -4.92 -3.31 15.51
CA GLU A 109 -5.52 -4.26 16.46
C GLU A 109 -5.72 -3.62 17.84
N HIS A 110 -4.71 -2.92 18.35
CA HIS A 110 -4.81 -2.21 19.61
C HIS A 110 -5.92 -1.16 19.60
N ALA A 111 -6.04 -0.39 18.51
CA ALA A 111 -7.12 0.57 18.34
C ALA A 111 -8.51 -0.11 18.36
N LEU A 112 -8.65 -1.25 17.69
CA LEU A 112 -9.89 -2.04 17.67
C LEU A 112 -10.27 -2.60 19.03
N ILE A 113 -9.29 -3.14 19.77
CA ILE A 113 -9.49 -3.65 21.13
C ILE A 113 -9.93 -2.51 22.06
N THR A 114 -9.24 -1.36 21.98
CA THR A 114 -9.57 -0.18 22.79
C THR A 114 -11.00 0.29 22.54
N TRP A 115 -11.41 0.39 21.27
CA TRP A 115 -12.77 0.81 20.93
C TRP A 115 -13.83 -0.25 21.24
N SER A 116 -13.47 -1.53 21.17
CA SER A 116 -14.36 -2.63 21.57
C SER A 116 -14.62 -2.65 23.09
N ALA A 117 -13.74 -2.03 23.88
CA ALA A 117 -13.92 -1.78 25.30
C ALA A 117 -14.58 -0.42 25.63
N SER A 118 -15.02 0.34 24.61
CA SER A 118 -15.67 1.64 24.82
C SER A 118 -17.00 1.50 25.57
N THR A 119 -17.33 2.51 26.39
CA THR A 119 -18.64 2.66 27.04
C THR A 119 -19.73 3.11 26.07
N ASN A 120 -19.37 3.75 24.96
CA ASN A 120 -20.32 4.13 23.92
C ASN A 120 -20.73 2.88 23.11
N ILE A 121 -22.03 2.56 23.13
CA ILE A 121 -22.59 1.35 22.50
C ILE A 121 -22.36 1.32 20.98
N HIS A 122 -22.39 2.48 20.31
CA HIS A 122 -22.21 2.58 18.87
C HIS A 122 -20.75 2.38 18.48
N HIS A 123 -19.82 2.99 19.22
CA HIS A 123 -18.38 2.79 19.02
C HIS A 123 -18.00 1.33 19.23
N LYS A 124 -18.47 0.73 20.33
CA LYS A 124 -18.25 -0.68 20.63
C LYS A 124 -18.79 -1.60 19.54
N ALA A 125 -20.04 -1.41 19.13
CA ALA A 125 -20.66 -2.22 18.09
C ALA A 125 -19.94 -2.12 16.74
N MET A 126 -19.50 -0.91 16.36
CA MET A 126 -18.74 -0.71 15.13
C MET A 126 -17.36 -1.37 15.20
N ALA A 127 -16.63 -1.18 16.30
CA ALA A 127 -15.30 -1.75 16.49
C ALA A 127 -15.31 -3.27 16.53
N LEU A 128 -16.33 -3.90 17.14
CA LEU A 128 -16.50 -5.36 17.11
C LEU A 128 -16.67 -5.87 15.67
N ARG A 129 -17.54 -5.25 14.86
CA ARG A 129 -17.71 -5.63 13.44
C ARG A 129 -16.44 -5.44 12.61
N MET A 130 -15.69 -4.36 12.88
CA MET A 130 -14.41 -4.12 12.22
C MET A 130 -13.35 -5.13 12.68
N LYS A 131 -13.35 -5.49 13.97
CA LYS A 131 -12.44 -6.49 14.52
C LYS A 131 -12.71 -7.89 13.95
N GLU A 132 -13.96 -8.30 13.77
CA GLU A 132 -14.29 -9.56 13.08
C GLU A 132 -13.67 -9.62 11.68
N LYS A 133 -13.76 -8.52 10.92
CA LYS A 133 -13.12 -8.43 9.60
C LYS A 133 -11.60 -8.42 9.70
N PHE A 134 -11.03 -7.72 10.66
CA PHE A 134 -9.59 -7.69 10.90
C PHE A 134 -9.07 -9.10 11.24
N ASP A 135 -9.73 -9.78 12.18
CA ASP A 135 -9.33 -11.09 12.69
C ASP A 135 -9.41 -12.18 11.61
N LYS A 136 -10.30 -12.03 10.63
CA LYS A 136 -10.38 -12.90 9.45
C LYS A 136 -9.05 -12.98 8.68
N TYR A 137 -8.32 -11.87 8.58
CA TYR A 137 -7.07 -11.78 7.82
C TYR A 137 -5.82 -11.80 8.72
N TRP A 138 -5.90 -11.18 9.90
CA TRP A 138 -4.75 -10.92 10.77
C TRP A 138 -4.85 -11.53 12.17
N GLY A 139 -6.03 -11.96 12.61
CA GLY A 139 -6.25 -12.44 13.99
C GLY A 139 -5.77 -13.87 14.24
N ASN A 140 -5.45 -14.61 13.19
CA ASN A 140 -4.83 -15.92 13.29
C ASN A 140 -3.46 -15.91 12.62
N ILE A 141 -2.44 -16.16 13.45
CA ILE A 141 -1.04 -16.25 13.08
C ILE A 141 -0.75 -17.22 11.93
N HIS A 142 -1.53 -18.30 11.82
CA HIS A 142 -1.40 -19.30 10.76
C HIS A 142 -2.07 -18.89 9.45
N LYS A 143 -2.95 -17.89 9.47
CA LYS A 143 -3.62 -17.34 8.28
C LYS A 143 -2.87 -16.15 7.68
N MET A 144 -1.95 -15.55 8.42
CA MET A 144 -1.10 -14.47 7.91
C MET A 144 -0.28 -14.95 6.72
N ASN A 145 -0.09 -14.06 5.73
CA ASN A 145 0.78 -14.36 4.61
C ASN A 145 2.24 -14.48 5.10
N ILE A 146 2.78 -15.70 5.05
CA ILE A 146 4.13 -16.01 5.52
C ILE A 146 5.21 -15.21 4.79
N LEU A 147 4.99 -14.79 3.54
CA LEU A 147 5.95 -13.97 2.80
C LEU A 147 6.09 -12.57 3.41
N LEU A 148 4.99 -12.00 3.90
CA LEU A 148 5.04 -10.72 4.62
C LEU A 148 5.82 -10.87 5.94
N VAL A 149 5.63 -11.99 6.65
CA VAL A 149 6.39 -12.30 7.87
C VAL A 149 7.88 -12.46 7.56
N ILE A 150 8.22 -13.15 6.47
CA ILE A 150 9.61 -13.29 6.00
C ILE A 150 10.21 -11.93 5.64
N ALA A 151 9.43 -10.99 5.09
CA ALA A 151 9.91 -9.64 4.79
C ALA A 151 10.43 -8.90 6.04
N ILE A 152 9.85 -9.15 7.22
CA ILE A 152 10.34 -8.62 8.50
C ILE A 152 11.65 -9.29 8.89
N VAL A 153 11.75 -10.61 8.69
CA VAL A 153 13.02 -11.33 8.94
C VAL A 153 14.13 -10.82 8.04
N MET A 154 13.81 -10.43 6.80
CA MET A 154 14.73 -9.80 5.85
C MET A 154 15.08 -8.35 6.22
N ASP A 155 14.47 -7.77 7.24
CA ASP A 155 14.94 -6.50 7.79
C ASP A 155 16.07 -6.76 8.80
N PRO A 156 17.29 -6.29 8.51
CA PRO A 156 18.45 -6.55 9.36
C PRO A 156 18.36 -5.88 10.74
N ARG A 157 17.42 -4.94 10.92
CA ARG A 157 17.13 -4.28 12.20
C ARG A 157 16.26 -5.14 13.12
N TYR A 158 15.52 -6.10 12.57
CA TYR A 158 14.47 -6.84 13.27
C TYR A 158 14.77 -8.34 13.37
N LYS A 159 14.97 -9.01 12.22
CA LYS A 159 15.19 -10.46 12.09
C LYS A 159 14.15 -11.29 12.89
N LEU A 160 14.53 -12.50 13.32
CA LEU A 160 13.65 -13.39 14.09
C LEU A 160 13.41 -12.90 15.53
N GLU A 161 14.34 -12.14 16.09
CA GLU A 161 14.25 -11.65 17.47
C GLU A 161 13.07 -10.70 17.65
N TYR A 162 12.88 -9.76 16.71
CA TYR A 162 11.72 -8.87 16.73
C TYR A 162 10.39 -9.61 16.54
N LEU A 163 10.35 -10.59 15.63
CA LEU A 163 9.14 -11.41 15.44
C LEU A 163 8.78 -12.17 16.71
N ARG A 164 9.77 -12.78 17.37
CA ARG A 164 9.58 -13.46 18.66
C ARG A 164 8.96 -12.51 19.68
N HIS A 165 9.56 -11.34 19.86
CA HIS A 165 9.08 -10.33 20.80
C HIS A 165 7.63 -9.91 20.50
N CYS A 166 7.32 -9.66 19.23
CA CYS A 166 5.98 -9.34 18.78
C CYS A 166 4.99 -10.47 19.08
N TYR A 167 5.31 -11.71 18.72
CA TYR A 167 4.40 -12.82 18.92
C TYR A 167 4.13 -13.15 20.39
N GLU A 168 5.13 -12.96 21.25
CA GLU A 168 4.98 -13.10 22.70
C GLU A 168 3.98 -12.08 23.27
N ILE A 169 4.04 -10.82 22.82
CA ILE A 169 3.12 -9.76 23.24
C ILE A 169 1.69 -10.06 22.79
N PHE A 170 1.51 -10.44 21.53
CA PHE A 170 0.19 -10.54 20.91
C PHE A 170 -0.54 -11.84 21.24
N PHE A 171 0.14 -12.99 21.17
CA PHE A 171 -0.52 -14.29 21.14
C PHE A 171 -0.33 -15.10 22.42
N ARG A 172 0.51 -14.63 23.37
CA ARG A 172 0.67 -15.18 24.74
C ARG A 172 0.65 -16.72 24.82
N SER A 173 1.35 -17.40 23.90
CA SER A 173 1.15 -18.83 23.64
C SER A 173 2.47 -19.61 23.54
N GLU A 174 2.42 -20.89 23.96
CA GLU A 174 3.46 -21.93 23.84
C GLU A 174 3.81 -22.32 22.38
N SER A 175 3.23 -21.64 21.38
CA SER A 175 3.34 -21.94 19.95
C SER A 175 4.31 -21.04 19.16
N VAL A 176 4.92 -20.03 19.78
CA VAL A 176 5.85 -19.10 19.10
C VAL A 176 7.01 -19.86 18.45
N GLU A 177 7.61 -20.82 19.16
CA GLU A 177 8.72 -21.62 18.63
C GLU A 177 8.32 -22.45 17.40
N GLN A 178 7.12 -23.04 17.42
CA GLN A 178 6.64 -23.84 16.29
C GLN A 178 6.45 -22.97 15.04
N LEU A 179 5.97 -21.73 15.24
CA LEU A 179 5.84 -20.78 14.15
C LEU A 179 7.19 -20.31 13.62
N LEU A 180 8.12 -19.93 14.51
CA LEU A 180 9.47 -19.52 14.11
C LEU A 180 10.17 -20.66 13.37
N ALA A 181 9.99 -21.91 13.80
CA ALA A 181 10.48 -23.09 13.10
C ALA A 181 9.88 -23.22 11.70
N LYS A 182 8.56 -23.02 11.54
CA LYS A 182 7.88 -23.02 10.23
C LYS A 182 8.38 -21.89 9.33
N ILE A 183 8.57 -20.67 9.86
CA ILE A 183 9.12 -19.53 9.11
C ILE A 183 10.53 -19.87 8.61
N LEU A 184 11.37 -20.40 9.50
CA LEU A 184 12.73 -20.83 9.17
C LEU A 184 12.77 -21.93 8.10
N GLU A 185 11.86 -22.91 8.19
CA GLU A 185 11.73 -23.97 7.18
C GLU A 185 11.43 -23.38 5.80
N VAL A 186 10.42 -22.50 5.71
CA VAL A 186 10.08 -21.84 4.44
C VAL A 186 11.23 -20.97 3.91
N MET A 187 11.92 -20.23 4.79
CA MET A 187 13.09 -19.44 4.38
C MET A 187 14.22 -20.31 3.86
N ARG A 188 14.47 -21.49 4.45
CA ARG A 188 15.45 -22.46 3.95
C ARG A 188 15.06 -23.02 2.59
N THR A 189 13.79 -23.40 2.41
CA THR A 189 13.29 -23.86 1.10
C THR A 189 13.45 -22.79 0.03
N LEU A 190 13.10 -21.53 0.33
CA LEU A 190 13.30 -20.41 -0.58
C LEU A 190 14.79 -20.19 -0.87
N TYR A 191 15.64 -20.20 0.15
CA TYR A 191 17.08 -20.05 -0.03
C TYR A 191 17.66 -21.13 -0.96
N ASP A 192 17.30 -22.40 -0.76
CA ASP A 192 17.76 -23.50 -1.62
C ASP A 192 17.25 -23.36 -3.05
N TYR A 193 16.02 -22.87 -3.25
CA TYR A 193 15.49 -22.54 -4.56
C TYR A 193 16.35 -21.48 -5.27
N TYR A 194 16.65 -20.35 -4.62
CA TYR A 194 17.48 -19.29 -5.19
C TYR A 194 18.93 -19.75 -5.40
N LYS A 195 19.48 -20.57 -4.49
CA LYS A 195 20.80 -21.18 -4.63
C LYS A 195 20.90 -22.03 -5.90
N ASN A 196 19.88 -22.84 -6.18
CA ASN A 196 19.82 -23.68 -7.37
C ASN A 196 19.71 -22.84 -8.65
N ILE A 197 18.93 -21.77 -8.64
CA ILE A 197 18.85 -20.82 -9.77
C ILE A 197 20.22 -20.18 -10.01
N PHE A 198 20.85 -19.67 -8.95
CA PHE A 198 22.15 -19.00 -9.04
C PHE A 198 23.25 -19.92 -9.58
N ALA A 199 23.26 -21.19 -9.17
CA ALA A 199 24.21 -22.19 -9.67
C ALA A 199 24.04 -22.46 -11.17
N LYS A 200 22.81 -22.52 -11.68
CA LYS A 200 22.53 -22.69 -13.12
C LYS A 200 23.12 -21.55 -13.94
N TYR A 201 22.86 -20.30 -13.55
CA TYR A 201 23.38 -19.13 -14.26
C TYR A 201 24.91 -19.01 -14.21
N SER A 202 25.53 -19.36 -13.07
CA SER A 202 26.99 -19.32 -12.93
C SER A 202 27.71 -20.33 -13.83
N THR A 203 27.03 -21.43 -14.20
CA THR A 203 27.59 -22.47 -15.07
C THR A 203 27.52 -22.06 -16.55
N THR A 204 26.51 -21.28 -16.95
CA THR A 204 26.30 -20.85 -18.34
C THR A 204 27.25 -19.73 -18.80
N THR A 205 27.73 -18.88 -17.90
CA THR A 205 28.70 -17.81 -18.22
C THR A 205 30.14 -18.31 -18.43
N SER A 206 30.43 -19.59 -18.14
CA SER A 206 31.77 -20.16 -18.28
C SER A 206 32.08 -20.70 -19.69
N THR A 207 31.11 -20.67 -20.62
CA THR A 207 31.20 -21.37 -21.92
C THR A 207 31.42 -20.45 -23.13
N THR A 208 31.68 -19.15 -22.94
CA THR A 208 31.78 -18.18 -24.07
C THR A 208 33.06 -17.36 -24.10
N GLU A 209 34.20 -17.95 -23.71
CA GLU A 209 35.54 -17.43 -24.06
C GLU A 209 36.45 -18.56 -24.55
N ASN A 210 36.03 -19.29 -25.59
CA ASN A 210 36.96 -20.04 -26.43
C ASN A 210 37.39 -19.15 -27.60
N PHE A 211 38.23 -18.15 -27.32
CA PHE A 211 39.04 -17.53 -28.38
C PHE A 211 40.13 -18.53 -28.77
N ILE A 212 39.98 -19.10 -29.97
CA ILE A 212 40.98 -19.93 -30.63
C ILE A 212 42.23 -19.06 -30.84
N SER A 213 43.27 -19.29 -30.04
CA SER A 213 44.62 -18.82 -30.34
C SER A 213 45.39 -19.95 -31.01
N THR A 214 45.61 -19.78 -32.31
CA THR A 214 46.48 -20.63 -33.11
C THR A 214 47.94 -20.49 -32.66
N GLY A 215 48.51 -21.63 -32.23
CA GLY A 215 49.91 -22.02 -32.35
C GLY A 215 51.02 -21.02 -31.99
N THR A 216 51.63 -21.21 -30.82
CA THR A 216 53.08 -21.01 -30.62
C THR A 216 53.55 -21.87 -29.44
N LEU A 217 54.78 -22.38 -29.54
CA LEU A 217 55.39 -23.42 -28.69
C LEU A 217 55.38 -23.12 -27.16
N PRO A 218 55.50 -24.16 -26.31
CA PRO A 218 55.45 -24.02 -24.86
C PRO A 218 56.74 -23.38 -24.30
N ASN A 219 56.58 -22.25 -23.61
CA ASN A 219 57.64 -21.65 -22.78
C ASN A 219 57.53 -22.20 -21.33
N PRO A 220 58.65 -22.41 -20.61
CA PRO A 220 58.64 -23.04 -19.30
C PRO A 220 58.05 -22.10 -18.24
N THR A 221 57.12 -22.66 -17.46
CA THR A 221 56.64 -22.23 -16.13
C THR A 221 57.16 -20.88 -15.61
N MET A 222 56.38 -19.81 -15.81
CA MET A 222 56.42 -18.67 -14.88
C MET A 222 55.77 -19.13 -13.57
N GLU A 223 56.59 -19.38 -12.55
CA GLU A 223 56.09 -19.45 -11.18
C GLU A 223 55.34 -18.15 -10.87
N LYS A 224 54.10 -18.28 -10.40
CA LYS A 224 53.33 -17.12 -9.96
C LYS A 224 54.11 -16.41 -8.84
N PRO A 225 54.14 -15.06 -8.81
CA PRO A 225 54.84 -14.32 -7.76
C PRO A 225 54.45 -14.84 -6.37
N LEU A 226 55.43 -15.02 -5.48
CA LEU A 226 55.23 -15.59 -4.15
C LEU A 226 54.11 -14.88 -3.36
N ASP A 227 53.98 -13.57 -3.53
CA ASP A 227 52.93 -12.75 -2.91
C ASP A 227 51.52 -13.12 -3.42
N GLU A 228 51.37 -13.40 -4.71
CA GLU A 228 50.10 -13.86 -5.28
C GLU A 228 49.75 -15.26 -4.79
N MET A 229 50.74 -16.14 -4.66
CA MET A 229 50.55 -17.49 -4.12
C MET A 229 50.16 -17.46 -2.63
N ILE A 230 50.77 -16.58 -1.84
CA ILE A 230 50.39 -16.33 -0.44
C ILE A 230 48.96 -15.80 -0.36
N ARG A 231 48.61 -14.81 -1.19
CA ARG A 231 47.25 -14.23 -1.23
C ARG A 231 46.19 -15.27 -1.61
N LEU A 232 46.46 -16.10 -2.63
CA LEU A 232 45.58 -17.19 -3.04
C LEU A 232 45.46 -18.27 -1.96
N SER A 233 46.55 -18.66 -1.31
CA SER A 233 46.54 -19.64 -0.22
C SER A 233 45.80 -19.13 1.03
N PHE A 234 45.91 -17.83 1.33
CA PHE A 234 45.15 -17.17 2.40
C PHE A 234 43.65 -17.15 2.07
N LEU A 235 43.27 -16.79 0.84
CA LEU A 235 41.89 -16.82 0.37
C LEU A 235 41.31 -18.24 0.39
N GLN A 236 42.08 -19.24 -0.02
CA GLN A 236 41.70 -20.66 0.07
C GLN A 236 41.54 -21.12 1.52
N LYS A 237 42.47 -20.78 2.42
CA LYS A 237 42.35 -21.07 3.86
C LYS A 237 41.17 -20.36 4.51
N LYS A 238 40.88 -19.11 4.12
CA LYS A 238 39.69 -18.36 4.57
C LYS A 238 38.40 -19.04 4.09
N LYS A 239 38.35 -19.45 2.81
CA LYS A 239 37.20 -20.17 2.23
C LYS A 239 37.00 -21.55 2.86
N ALA A 240 38.07 -22.26 3.18
CA ALA A 240 38.04 -23.54 3.90
C ALA A 240 37.58 -23.37 5.36
N ARG A 241 38.00 -22.30 6.05
CA ARG A 241 37.52 -21.97 7.41
C ARG A 241 36.04 -21.60 7.44
N LEU A 242 35.55 -20.86 6.44
CA LEU A 242 34.12 -20.56 6.28
C LEU A 242 33.30 -21.83 6.00
N ASN A 243 33.79 -22.72 5.12
CA ASN A 243 33.17 -24.00 4.82
C ASN A 243 33.15 -24.97 6.02
N ASN A 244 34.12 -24.89 6.94
CA ASN A 244 34.16 -25.72 8.16
C ASN A 244 33.00 -25.45 9.13
N SER A 245 32.27 -24.34 8.98
CA SER A 245 31.10 -24.04 9.82
C SER A 245 29.82 -24.74 9.37
N ASN A 246 29.78 -25.32 8.15
CA ASN A 246 28.56 -25.83 7.49
C ASN A 246 27.38 -24.83 7.42
N MET A 247 27.57 -23.58 7.85
CA MET A 247 26.56 -22.52 7.88
C MET A 247 26.46 -21.90 6.50
N ASN A 248 25.24 -21.75 5.99
CA ASN A 248 24.98 -21.02 4.75
C ASN A 248 24.80 -19.51 5.01
N GLU A 249 24.60 -18.71 3.96
CA GLU A 249 24.42 -17.26 4.09
C GLU A 249 23.23 -16.88 4.99
N LEU A 250 22.15 -17.65 4.94
CA LEU A 250 20.96 -17.45 5.78
C LEU A 250 21.30 -17.68 7.26
N ASP A 251 22.01 -18.75 7.60
CA ASP A 251 22.40 -19.02 8.98
C ASP A 251 23.35 -17.94 9.52
N ILE A 252 24.27 -17.45 8.68
CA ILE A 252 25.17 -16.34 9.03
C ILE A 252 24.36 -15.06 9.29
N TYR A 253 23.47 -14.70 8.38
CA TYR A 253 22.62 -13.50 8.51
C TYR A 253 21.79 -13.51 9.80
N LEU A 254 21.17 -14.65 10.13
CA LEU A 254 20.33 -14.80 11.31
C LEU A 254 21.11 -14.73 12.63
N LYS A 255 22.40 -15.09 12.63
CA LYS A 255 23.26 -15.06 13.81
C LYS A 255 23.97 -13.73 14.04
N GLU A 256 24.10 -12.92 13.00
CA GLU A 256 24.72 -11.61 13.13
C GLU A 256 23.87 -10.66 13.96
N GLU A 257 24.54 -9.72 14.60
CA GLU A 257 23.90 -8.67 15.38
C GLU A 257 22.89 -7.88 14.52
N LEU A 258 21.88 -7.33 15.20
CA LEU A 258 20.91 -6.45 14.59
C LEU A 258 21.60 -5.15 14.17
N VAL A 259 21.18 -4.60 13.05
CA VAL A 259 21.63 -3.28 12.62
C VAL A 259 20.93 -2.23 13.47
N CYS A 260 21.69 -1.48 14.26
CA CYS A 260 21.16 -0.31 14.95
C CYS A 260 21.02 0.86 13.96
N GLU A 261 19.87 1.52 13.95
CA GLU A 261 19.79 2.86 13.38
C GLU A 261 20.67 3.77 14.24
N GLY A 262 21.55 4.55 13.61
CA GLY A 262 22.31 5.58 14.34
C GLY A 262 21.34 6.62 14.94
N ASP A 263 21.81 7.41 15.90
CA ASP A 263 21.01 8.42 16.62
C ASP A 263 20.37 9.50 15.72
N ASP A 264 20.75 9.54 14.45
CA ASP A 264 20.26 10.49 13.46
C ASP A 264 18.97 10.00 12.79
N LEU A 265 17.84 10.25 13.45
CA LEU A 265 16.47 10.02 12.94
C LEU A 265 16.18 10.73 11.60
N SER A 266 17.05 11.66 11.14
CA SER A 266 16.87 12.33 9.85
C SER A 266 17.26 11.46 8.65
N LYS A 267 18.08 10.42 8.85
CA LYS A 267 18.46 9.46 7.80
C LYS A 267 17.59 8.23 7.87
N LYS A 268 16.49 8.24 7.11
CA LYS A 268 15.61 7.07 6.94
C LYS A 268 16.43 5.87 6.43
N PHE A 269 16.40 4.75 7.16
CA PHE A 269 17.06 3.53 6.76
C PHE A 269 16.46 2.97 5.45
N ASP A 270 17.30 2.80 4.43
CA ASP A 270 16.92 2.17 3.17
C ASP A 270 17.38 0.70 3.15
N ILE A 271 16.41 -0.17 3.43
CA ILE A 271 16.59 -1.63 3.47
C ILE A 271 17.07 -2.21 2.12
N LEU A 272 16.61 -1.70 0.99
CA LEU A 272 17.02 -2.21 -0.33
C LEU A 272 18.46 -1.80 -0.64
N SER A 273 18.82 -0.57 -0.30
CA SER A 273 20.21 -0.11 -0.40
C SER A 273 21.14 -0.93 0.52
N TRP A 274 20.70 -1.28 1.73
CA TRP A 274 21.46 -2.15 2.63
C TRP A 274 21.71 -3.54 2.02
N TRP A 275 20.67 -4.18 1.47
CA TRP A 275 20.81 -5.48 0.80
C TRP A 275 21.70 -5.40 -0.45
N LYS A 276 21.62 -4.30 -1.20
CA LYS A 276 22.47 -4.06 -2.38
C LYS A 276 23.95 -3.97 -2.00
N VAL A 277 24.29 -3.20 -0.96
CA VAL A 277 25.68 -3.06 -0.47
C VAL A 277 26.20 -4.40 0.05
N ASN A 278 25.36 -5.16 0.78
CA ASN A 278 25.76 -6.44 1.36
C ASN A 278 25.62 -7.64 0.40
N SER A 279 25.24 -7.43 -0.85
CA SER A 279 25.06 -8.50 -1.86
C SER A 279 26.34 -9.30 -2.13
N THR A 280 27.52 -8.72 -1.92
CA THR A 280 28.80 -9.43 -2.07
C THR A 280 29.03 -10.47 -0.96
N LYS A 281 28.49 -10.21 0.23
CA LYS A 281 28.51 -11.09 1.41
C LYS A 281 27.36 -12.11 1.36
N TYR A 282 26.18 -11.67 0.94
CA TYR A 282 24.94 -12.45 0.87
C TYR A 282 24.48 -12.59 -0.59
N LYS A 283 25.16 -13.40 -1.39
CA LYS A 283 24.92 -13.47 -2.84
C LYS A 283 23.56 -14.06 -3.18
N ILE A 284 23.16 -15.10 -2.49
CA ILE A 284 21.88 -15.78 -2.70
C ILE A 284 20.79 -15.07 -1.90
N LEU A 285 21.09 -14.75 -0.63
CA LEU A 285 20.09 -14.17 0.26
C LEU A 285 19.69 -12.75 -0.15
N SER A 286 20.58 -11.94 -0.74
CA SER A 286 20.21 -10.62 -1.28
C SER A 286 19.24 -10.68 -2.46
N LEU A 287 19.30 -11.74 -3.29
CA LEU A 287 18.34 -11.97 -4.38
C LEU A 287 16.96 -12.30 -3.81
N LEU A 288 16.92 -13.19 -2.81
CA LEU A 288 15.69 -13.52 -2.11
C LEU A 288 15.10 -12.28 -1.42
N ALA A 289 15.91 -11.51 -0.70
CA ALA A 289 15.47 -10.30 0.00
C ALA A 289 14.92 -9.25 -0.98
N ARG A 290 15.57 -9.03 -2.12
CA ARG A 290 15.09 -8.11 -3.16
C ARG A 290 13.68 -8.47 -3.61
N ASP A 291 13.41 -9.74 -3.88
CA ASP A 291 12.13 -10.17 -4.44
C ASP A 291 11.03 -10.24 -3.35
N ILE A 292 11.37 -10.60 -2.11
CA ILE A 292 10.43 -10.59 -0.98
C ILE A 292 10.06 -9.16 -0.55
N LEU A 293 11.03 -8.27 -0.44
CA LEU A 293 10.80 -6.89 0.00
C LEU A 293 10.05 -6.07 -1.07
N ALA A 294 10.12 -6.47 -2.33
CA ALA A 294 9.34 -5.88 -3.41
C ALA A 294 7.85 -6.21 -3.37
N ILE A 295 7.41 -7.17 -2.54
CA ILE A 295 6.00 -7.52 -2.39
C ILE A 295 5.26 -6.37 -1.70
N PRO A 296 4.28 -5.72 -2.37
CA PRO A 296 3.48 -4.70 -1.72
C PRO A 296 2.50 -5.34 -0.72
N VAL A 297 2.27 -4.68 0.42
CA VAL A 297 1.24 -5.13 1.40
C VAL A 297 -0.16 -4.95 0.83
N SER A 298 -0.36 -3.94 -0.01
CA SER A 298 -1.65 -3.54 -0.55
C SER A 298 -1.74 -3.71 -2.06
N THR A 299 -2.91 -4.11 -2.56
CA THR A 299 -3.27 -4.07 -3.98
C THR A 299 -3.58 -2.65 -4.47
N VAL A 300 -3.66 -1.66 -3.58
CA VAL A 300 -4.04 -0.27 -3.93
C VAL A 300 -3.10 0.35 -4.99
N ALA A 301 -1.83 -0.02 -5.03
CA ALA A 301 -0.93 0.40 -6.12
C ALA A 301 -1.43 -0.08 -7.50
N SER A 302 -1.92 -1.32 -7.57
CA SER A 302 -2.57 -1.84 -8.79
C SER A 302 -3.93 -1.18 -9.05
N GLU A 303 -4.71 -0.85 -8.02
CA GLU A 303 -5.98 -0.12 -8.16
C GLU A 303 -5.78 1.32 -8.66
N SER A 304 -4.70 1.99 -8.25
CA SER A 304 -4.29 3.29 -8.79
C SER A 304 -3.92 3.18 -10.27
N ALA A 305 -3.21 2.11 -10.66
CA ALA A 305 -2.95 1.81 -12.06
C ALA A 305 -4.25 1.54 -12.85
N PHE A 306 -5.25 0.87 -12.28
CA PHE A 306 -6.56 0.67 -12.90
C PHE A 306 -7.39 1.97 -12.98
N SER A 307 -7.34 2.82 -11.96
CA SER A 307 -7.98 4.14 -11.97
C SER A 307 -7.37 5.05 -13.05
N THR A 308 -6.04 5.01 -13.18
CA THR A 308 -5.32 5.66 -14.28
C THR A 308 -5.67 5.03 -15.63
N GLY A 309 -5.87 3.71 -15.66
CA GLY A 309 -6.38 2.95 -16.79
C GLY A 309 -7.73 3.45 -17.30
N GLY A 310 -8.62 3.97 -16.44
CA GLY A 310 -9.87 4.62 -16.87
C GLY A 310 -9.68 5.90 -17.69
N ARG A 311 -8.50 6.55 -17.61
CA ARG A 311 -8.12 7.70 -18.46
C ARG A 311 -7.44 7.26 -19.77
N VAL A 312 -6.83 6.08 -19.78
CA VAL A 312 -6.27 5.46 -20.99
C VAL A 312 -7.38 4.77 -21.80
N LEU A 313 -8.34 4.16 -21.10
CA LEU A 313 -9.53 3.48 -21.57
C LEU A 313 -10.78 4.24 -21.12
N ASP A 314 -11.02 5.41 -21.72
CA ASP A 314 -12.29 6.10 -21.56
C ASP A 314 -13.32 5.60 -22.60
N ARG A 315 -14.56 6.12 -22.54
CA ARG A 315 -15.63 5.76 -23.48
C ARG A 315 -15.26 6.02 -24.95
N PHE A 316 -14.35 6.95 -25.23
CA PHE A 316 -13.88 7.35 -26.56
C PHE A 316 -12.61 6.60 -27.00
N ARG A 317 -11.84 6.03 -26.07
CA ARG A 317 -10.59 5.27 -26.30
C ARG A 317 -10.74 3.76 -26.04
N SER A 318 -11.98 3.28 -26.00
CA SER A 318 -12.33 1.87 -25.81
C SER A 318 -11.88 0.93 -26.95
N SER A 319 -11.40 1.47 -28.08
CA SER A 319 -10.89 0.71 -29.22
C SER A 319 -9.37 0.41 -29.17
N LEU A 320 -8.67 0.79 -28.08
CA LEU A 320 -7.25 0.49 -27.94
C LEU A 320 -7.02 -1.01 -27.79
N SER A 321 -6.03 -1.55 -28.50
CA SER A 321 -5.62 -2.95 -28.29
C SER A 321 -4.96 -3.11 -26.91
N PRO A 322 -5.07 -4.29 -26.26
CA PRO A 322 -4.44 -4.55 -24.96
C PRO A 322 -2.94 -4.21 -24.93
N LYS A 323 -2.21 -4.47 -26.03
CA LYS A 323 -0.77 -4.15 -26.15
C LYS A 323 -0.48 -2.64 -26.09
N ILE A 324 -1.35 -1.81 -26.66
CA ILE A 324 -1.18 -0.36 -26.64
C ILE A 324 -1.51 0.18 -25.25
N VAL A 325 -2.54 -0.36 -24.60
CA VAL A 325 -2.88 -0.01 -23.20
C VAL A 325 -1.71 -0.32 -22.27
N GLU A 326 -1.16 -1.53 -22.36
CA GLU A 326 0.03 -1.95 -21.61
C GLU A 326 1.20 -1.01 -21.86
N GLY A 327 1.54 -0.74 -23.13
CA GLY A 327 2.62 0.18 -23.49
C GLY A 327 2.44 1.58 -22.90
N LEU A 328 1.22 2.13 -22.91
CA LEU A 328 0.93 3.46 -22.35
C LEU A 328 1.08 3.49 -20.83
N VAL A 329 0.53 2.49 -20.13
CA VAL A 329 0.61 2.39 -18.66
C VAL A 329 2.06 2.20 -18.22
N CYS A 330 2.78 1.24 -18.82
CA CYS A 330 4.19 0.98 -18.48
C CYS A 330 5.09 2.19 -18.76
N THR A 331 4.89 2.87 -19.89
CA THR A 331 5.67 4.06 -20.24
C THR A 331 5.44 5.19 -19.25
N GLN A 332 4.19 5.42 -18.85
CA GLN A 332 3.84 6.41 -17.84
C GLN A 332 4.53 6.11 -16.49
N ASP A 333 4.48 4.85 -16.04
CA ASP A 333 5.12 4.45 -14.78
C ASP A 333 6.65 4.56 -14.84
N TRP A 334 7.29 4.22 -15.97
CA TRP A 334 8.72 4.41 -16.16
C TRP A 334 9.14 5.88 -16.12
N PHE A 335 8.35 6.78 -16.72
CA PHE A 335 8.63 8.21 -16.63
C PHE A 335 8.49 8.75 -15.21
N ARG A 336 7.52 8.24 -14.44
CA ARG A 336 7.32 8.61 -13.03
C ARG A 336 8.41 8.08 -12.09
N ALA A 337 8.96 6.90 -12.38
CA ALA A 337 10.04 6.29 -11.61
C ALA A 337 11.43 6.93 -11.86
N SER A 338 11.53 7.90 -12.78
CA SER A 338 12.77 8.61 -13.07
C SER A 338 13.20 9.51 -11.90
N PRO A 339 14.51 9.66 -11.60
CA PRO A 339 15.00 10.53 -10.52
C PRO A 339 14.64 12.01 -10.65
N HIS A 340 14.12 12.43 -11.80
CA HIS A 340 13.45 13.72 -12.00
C HIS A 340 11.98 13.47 -12.35
N PRO A 341 11.12 13.19 -11.36
CA PRO A 341 9.71 13.01 -11.61
C PRO A 341 9.14 14.35 -12.11
N MET A 342 8.58 14.36 -13.33
CA MET A 342 7.64 15.44 -13.68
C MET A 342 6.47 15.34 -12.70
N GLN A 343 6.26 16.37 -11.87
CA GLN A 343 5.16 16.45 -10.91
C GLN A 343 3.81 16.58 -11.63
N ILE A 344 3.38 15.51 -12.29
CA ILE A 344 2.05 15.47 -12.92
C ILE A 344 0.96 15.33 -11.84
N GLU A 345 1.30 14.94 -10.61
CA GLU A 345 0.33 14.64 -9.53
C GLU A 345 -0.34 15.90 -8.92
N GLU A 346 0.40 17.01 -8.79
CA GLU A 346 -0.16 18.30 -8.38
C GLU A 346 -1.10 18.87 -9.47
N ASP A 347 -0.77 18.63 -10.73
CA ASP A 347 -1.65 18.97 -11.86
C ASP A 347 -2.83 18.00 -11.98
N LEU A 348 -2.69 16.72 -11.60
CA LEU A 348 -3.76 15.71 -11.73
C LEU A 348 -4.85 15.80 -10.68
N HIS A 349 -4.53 16.19 -9.44
CA HIS A 349 -5.56 16.49 -8.43
C HIS A 349 -6.31 17.78 -8.80
N GLN A 350 -5.60 18.79 -9.34
CA GLN A 350 -6.22 20.00 -9.88
C GLN A 350 -7.06 19.71 -11.14
N ILE A 351 -6.61 18.82 -12.02
CA ILE A 351 -7.37 18.36 -13.19
C ILE A 351 -8.58 17.50 -12.76
N GLU A 352 -8.50 16.67 -11.71
CA GLU A 352 -9.66 15.95 -11.17
C GLU A 352 -10.69 16.89 -10.53
N GLU A 353 -10.26 17.95 -9.85
CA GLU A 353 -11.16 18.99 -9.35
C GLU A 353 -11.81 19.78 -10.51
N LEU A 354 -11.05 20.06 -11.57
CA LEU A 354 -11.55 20.72 -12.78
C LEU A 354 -12.47 19.80 -13.61
N GLU A 355 -12.14 18.53 -13.81
CA GLU A 355 -12.95 17.54 -14.53
C GLU A 355 -14.24 17.22 -13.77
N ASN A 356 -14.22 17.11 -12.44
CA ASN A 356 -15.45 16.96 -11.65
C ASN A 356 -16.33 18.24 -11.67
N GLY A 357 -15.70 19.42 -11.78
CA GLY A 357 -16.40 20.68 -12.04
C GLY A 357 -17.04 20.75 -13.43
N ILE A 358 -16.34 20.24 -14.45
CA ILE A 358 -16.78 20.23 -15.85
C ILE A 358 -17.84 19.14 -16.09
N ILE A 359 -17.70 17.95 -15.49
CA ILE A 359 -18.69 16.86 -15.55
C ILE A 359 -20.03 17.32 -14.96
N ASN A 360 -20.03 18.10 -13.88
CA ASN A 360 -21.26 18.69 -13.35
C ASN A 360 -21.92 19.65 -14.36
N SER A 361 -21.16 20.47 -15.08
CA SER A 361 -21.70 21.37 -16.12
C SER A 361 -22.34 20.60 -17.28
N TYR A 362 -21.73 19.49 -17.72
CA TYR A 362 -22.29 18.65 -18.79
C TYR A 362 -23.44 17.75 -18.31
N PHE A 363 -23.46 17.35 -17.03
CA PHE A 363 -24.57 16.60 -16.44
C PHE A 363 -25.87 17.44 -16.41
N TYR A 364 -25.78 18.75 -16.18
CA TYR A 364 -26.91 19.67 -16.31
C TYR A 364 -27.40 19.81 -17.77
N LEU A 365 -26.50 19.87 -18.76
CA LEU A 365 -26.89 19.88 -20.17
C LEU A 365 -27.54 18.57 -20.61
N ILE A 366 -27.05 17.44 -20.11
CA ILE A 366 -27.60 16.10 -20.40
C ILE A 366 -28.95 15.92 -19.71
N ILE A 367 -29.13 16.35 -18.46
CA ILE A 367 -30.44 16.33 -17.78
C ILE A 367 -31.44 17.26 -18.49
N LEU A 368 -31.04 18.42 -18.99
CA LEU A 368 -31.91 19.30 -19.79
C LEU A 368 -32.32 18.63 -21.11
N CYS A 369 -31.42 17.89 -21.77
CA CYS A 369 -31.74 17.10 -22.97
C CYS A 369 -32.65 15.89 -22.66
N TYR A 370 -32.45 15.21 -21.52
CA TYR A 370 -33.30 14.09 -21.07
C TYR A 370 -34.67 14.57 -20.56
N ALA A 371 -34.77 15.76 -19.98
CA ALA A 371 -36.04 16.39 -19.62
C ALA A 371 -36.86 16.77 -20.87
N TYR A 372 -36.19 17.18 -21.95
CA TYR A 372 -36.82 17.51 -23.23
C TYR A 372 -37.29 16.26 -24.01
N LEU A 373 -36.58 15.13 -23.87
CA LEU A 373 -36.93 13.85 -24.52
C LEU A 373 -37.87 12.97 -23.67
N GLY A 374 -37.84 13.08 -22.35
CA GLY A 374 -38.66 12.28 -21.42
C GLY A 374 -40.14 12.63 -21.42
N PHE A 375 -40.52 13.84 -21.84
CA PHE A 375 -41.92 14.26 -21.92
C PHE A 375 -42.72 13.50 -22.99
N ASN A 376 -42.06 12.93 -24.02
CA ASN A 376 -42.73 12.13 -25.06
C ASN A 376 -42.80 10.62 -24.75
N PHE A 377 -42.10 10.14 -23.71
CA PHE A 377 -42.13 8.72 -23.32
C PHE A 377 -43.26 8.40 -22.33
N PHE A 378 -43.66 9.38 -21.52
CA PHE A 378 -44.69 9.22 -20.48
C PHE A 378 -46.12 9.08 -21.04
N LEU A 379 -46.40 9.63 -22.23
CA LEU A 379 -47.70 9.48 -22.92
C LEU A 379 -47.92 8.09 -23.53
N LYS A 380 -46.86 7.27 -23.69
CA LYS A 380 -46.95 5.93 -24.31
C LYS A 380 -47.09 4.78 -23.31
N LEU A 381 -46.81 5.02 -22.03
CA LEU A 381 -46.94 4.03 -20.95
C LEU A 381 -48.31 4.05 -20.26
N GLN A 382 -49.13 5.09 -20.47
CA GLN A 382 -50.47 5.18 -19.89
C GLN A 382 -51.54 4.33 -20.62
N GLN A 383 -51.20 3.73 -21.78
CA GLN A 383 -52.08 2.78 -22.50
C GLN A 383 -51.83 1.30 -22.13
N LEU A 384 -50.84 0.99 -21.28
CA LEU A 384 -50.43 -0.39 -20.97
C LEU A 384 -50.91 -0.92 -19.60
N PHE A 385 -51.63 -0.13 -18.81
CA PHE A 385 -52.09 -0.53 -17.46
C PHE A 385 -53.59 -0.28 -17.21
N VAL A 386 -54.45 -0.69 -18.15
CA VAL A 386 -55.87 -0.97 -17.83
C VAL A 386 -56.02 -2.48 -17.60
N PRO A 387 -56.36 -2.93 -16.38
CA PRO A 387 -56.47 -4.36 -16.08
C PRO A 387 -57.82 -4.93 -16.53
N ASN A 388 -57.80 -5.95 -17.40
CA ASN A 388 -58.97 -6.81 -17.66
C ASN A 388 -59.19 -7.76 -16.47
N LYS A 389 -60.44 -7.79 -15.98
CA LYS A 389 -60.96 -8.75 -14.98
C LYS A 389 -61.05 -10.16 -15.56
N SER A 390 -60.86 -11.15 -14.69
CA SER A 390 -61.05 -12.59 -14.94
C SER A 390 -62.51 -12.97 -15.27
N PHE A 391 -62.77 -13.49 -16.48
CA PHE A 391 -63.11 -14.88 -16.82
C PHE A 391 -63.32 -14.97 -18.33
#